data_AF-A0A497N8M7-F1
#
_entry.id   AF-A0A497N8M7-F1
#
_cell.length_a   1.000
_cell.length_b   1.000
_cell.length_c   1.000
_cell.angle_alpha   90.00
_cell.angle_beta   90.00
_cell.angle_gamma   90.00
#
_symmetry.space_group_name_H-M   'P 1'
#
loop_
_entity.id
_entity.type
_entity.pdbx_description
1 polymer ?
#
loop_
_entity_poly.entity_id
_entity_poly.type
_entity_poly.pdbx_seq_one_letter_code
_entity_poly.pdbx_strand_id
1 'polypeptide(L)'
;MSNYNARMKWLDSEVEILKNDYAEKGGVYVSEKLSRSSSACNQMALKLGLRCNGNSGLFKKGENPWNKGVKGLQLSKATQFKKGHQGTWKNGVNEPYVANDHGRAVMLIQIEGKRQPYARYLYKKEYGEIGANMVIIHLDGDHMNCEVSNLKAISRSENMARNQNSKKAAETRIENKRKRELYGKYGLLG
;
A
#
# COMPACT_ATOMS: atom_id res chain seq x y z
N MET A 1 20.02 -29.18 -19.26
CA MET A 1 19.03 -28.53 -20.15
C MET A 1 17.75 -29.34 -20.15
N SER A 2 16.65 -28.80 -19.63
CA SER A 2 15.30 -29.22 -20.05
C SER A 2 14.45 -27.96 -20.20
N ASN A 3 14.38 -27.50 -21.45
CA ASN A 3 13.48 -26.44 -21.90
C ASN A 3 12.07 -27.00 -21.90
N TYR A 4 11.19 -26.58 -20.99
CA TYR A 4 9.77 -26.85 -21.15
C TYR A 4 8.89 -25.74 -20.58
N ASN A 5 9.04 -24.55 -21.13
CA ASN A 5 8.10 -23.45 -20.94
C ASN A 5 7.43 -23.10 -22.27
N ALA A 6 6.93 -24.12 -22.96
CA ALA A 6 5.98 -23.95 -24.03
C ALA A 6 4.58 -24.08 -23.42
N ARG A 7 3.67 -23.16 -23.78
CA ARG A 7 2.23 -23.26 -23.49
C ARG A 7 1.71 -24.58 -24.05
N MET A 8 1.72 -25.63 -23.23
CA MET A 8 1.24 -26.94 -23.63
C MET A 8 -0.25 -26.85 -23.95
N LYS A 9 -0.58 -27.13 -25.21
CA LYS A 9 -1.97 -27.24 -25.64
C LYS A 9 -2.59 -28.45 -24.93
N TRP A 10 -3.82 -28.29 -24.48
CA TRP A 10 -4.59 -29.38 -23.91
C TRP A 10 -4.88 -30.41 -25.01
N LEU A 11 -4.52 -31.67 -24.77
CA LEU A 11 -4.91 -32.80 -25.61
C LEU A 11 -6.36 -33.17 -25.31
N ASP A 12 -7.05 -33.73 -26.31
CA ASP A 12 -8.46 -34.12 -26.16
C ASP A 12 -8.66 -35.18 -25.05
N SER A 13 -7.70 -36.11 -24.89
CA SER A 13 -7.69 -37.10 -23.81
C SER A 13 -7.57 -36.47 -22.42
N GLU A 14 -6.82 -35.38 -22.28
CA GLU A 14 -6.69 -34.66 -21.00
C GLU A 14 -7.96 -33.87 -20.66
N VAL A 15 -8.62 -33.33 -21.70
CA VAL A 15 -9.93 -32.68 -21.57
C VAL A 15 -11.00 -33.69 -21.18
N GLU A 16 -10.93 -34.91 -21.70
CA GLU A 16 -11.85 -36.00 -21.35
C GLU A 16 -11.69 -36.45 -19.90
N ILE A 17 -10.44 -36.58 -19.42
CA ILE A 17 -10.15 -36.83 -18.01
C ILE A 17 -10.73 -35.73 -17.11
N LEU A 18 -10.58 -34.46 -17.50
CA LEU A 18 -11.21 -33.33 -16.79
C LEU A 18 -12.74 -33.47 -16.75
N LYS A 19 -13.39 -33.75 -17.87
CA LYS A 19 -14.86 -33.89 -17.94
C LYS A 19 -15.39 -35.02 -17.05
N ASN A 20 -14.65 -36.13 -16.98
CA ASN A 20 -15.07 -37.32 -16.24
C ASN A 20 -14.82 -37.20 -14.74
N ASP A 21 -13.62 -36.75 -14.34
CA ASP A 21 -13.18 -36.85 -12.95
C ASP A 21 -13.28 -35.54 -12.14
N TYR A 22 -13.30 -34.36 -12.79
CA TYR A 22 -13.16 -33.07 -12.08
C TYR A 22 -14.33 -32.74 -11.15
N ALA A 23 -15.56 -33.08 -11.55
CA ALA A 23 -16.76 -32.71 -10.79
C ALA A 23 -16.83 -33.43 -9.43
N GLU A 24 -16.40 -34.69 -9.39
CA GLU A 24 -16.47 -35.53 -8.19
C GLU A 24 -15.18 -35.46 -7.36
N LYS A 25 -14.01 -35.57 -8.01
CA LYS A 25 -12.71 -35.74 -7.34
C LYS A 25 -11.90 -34.45 -7.19
N GLY A 26 -12.31 -33.39 -7.90
CA GLY A 26 -11.72 -32.06 -7.79
C GLY A 26 -10.36 -31.88 -8.46
N GLY A 27 -9.86 -30.64 -8.41
CA GLY A 27 -8.66 -30.22 -9.15
C GLY A 27 -7.35 -30.85 -8.67
N VAL A 28 -7.25 -31.25 -7.40
CA VAL A 28 -6.04 -31.90 -6.86
C VAL A 28 -5.85 -33.28 -7.47
N TYR A 29 -6.89 -34.12 -7.45
CA TYR A 29 -6.86 -35.46 -8.04
C TYR A 29 -6.52 -35.41 -9.54
N VAL A 30 -7.19 -34.54 -10.30
CA VAL A 30 -6.94 -34.40 -11.74
C VAL A 30 -5.53 -33.87 -12.02
N SER A 31 -4.97 -33.04 -11.13
CA SER A 31 -3.61 -32.51 -11.27
C SER A 31 -2.54 -33.59 -11.15
N GLU A 32 -2.72 -34.53 -10.22
CA GLU A 32 -1.83 -35.69 -10.05
C GLU A 32 -1.92 -36.62 -11.27
N LYS A 33 -3.15 -36.92 -11.72
CA LYS A 33 -3.41 -37.81 -12.87
C LYS A 33 -2.86 -37.25 -14.19
N LEU A 34 -2.90 -35.93 -14.38
CA LEU A 34 -2.43 -35.26 -15.60
C LEU A 34 -0.98 -34.75 -15.49
N SER A 35 -0.33 -34.90 -14.34
CA SER A 35 0.99 -34.30 -14.07
C SER A 35 1.05 -32.80 -14.42
N ARG A 36 -0.02 -32.08 -14.10
CA ARG A 36 -0.17 -30.62 -14.30
C ARG A 36 -0.37 -29.92 -12.97
N SER A 37 -0.16 -28.61 -12.92
CA SER A 37 -0.47 -27.86 -11.70
C SER A 37 -1.99 -27.82 -11.47
N SER A 38 -2.43 -27.90 -10.22
CA SER A 38 -3.86 -27.86 -9.87
C SER A 38 -4.53 -26.55 -10.33
N SER A 39 -3.78 -25.44 -10.37
CA SER A 39 -4.25 -24.17 -10.93
C SER A 39 -4.52 -24.25 -12.43
N ALA A 40 -3.69 -24.96 -13.21
CA ALA A 40 -3.93 -25.16 -14.64
C ALA A 40 -5.18 -26.00 -14.89
N CYS A 41 -5.38 -27.08 -14.11
CA CYS A 41 -6.58 -27.91 -14.17
C CYS A 41 -7.84 -27.11 -13.80
N ASN A 42 -7.79 -26.30 -12.73
CA ASN A 42 -8.90 -25.45 -12.30
C ASN A 42 -9.28 -24.41 -13.37
N GLN A 43 -8.29 -23.77 -14.00
CA GLN A 43 -8.53 -22.80 -15.07
C GLN A 43 -9.12 -23.45 -16.33
N MET A 44 -8.67 -24.66 -16.68
CA MET A 44 -9.23 -25.37 -17.83
C MET A 44 -10.65 -25.87 -17.55
N ALA A 45 -10.90 -26.41 -16.36
CA ALA A 45 -12.24 -26.78 -15.91
C ALA A 45 -13.20 -25.58 -15.96
N LEU A 46 -12.75 -24.39 -15.52
CA LEU A 46 -13.52 -23.16 -15.62
C LEU A 46 -13.87 -22.82 -17.08
N LYS A 47 -12.90 -22.92 -18.01
CA LYS A 47 -13.14 -22.70 -19.45
C LYS A 47 -14.13 -23.69 -20.05
N LEU A 48 -14.15 -24.93 -19.54
CA LEU A 48 -15.08 -25.98 -19.94
C LEU A 48 -16.43 -25.91 -19.22
N GLY A 49 -16.62 -24.96 -18.30
CA GLY A 49 -17.85 -24.83 -17.49
C GLY A 49 -18.03 -25.88 -16.40
N LEU A 50 -16.98 -26.64 -16.06
CA LEU A 50 -17.01 -27.69 -15.04
C LEU A 50 -16.92 -27.09 -13.62
N ARG A 51 -17.68 -27.65 -12.68
CA ARG A 51 -17.66 -27.27 -11.25
C ARG A 51 -17.40 -28.50 -10.39
N CYS A 52 -16.57 -28.34 -9.36
CA CYS A 52 -16.34 -29.37 -8.35
C CYS A 52 -17.47 -29.35 -7.31
N ASN A 53 -18.01 -30.52 -6.98
CA ASN A 53 -19.12 -30.69 -6.04
C ASN A 53 -18.69 -30.62 -4.56
N GLY A 54 -17.40 -30.84 -4.27
CA GLY A 54 -16.92 -31.10 -2.91
C GLY A 54 -16.52 -29.87 -2.09
N ASN A 55 -16.21 -28.72 -2.71
CA ASN A 55 -15.78 -27.55 -1.95
C ASN A 55 -15.92 -26.25 -2.74
N SER A 56 -17.06 -25.59 -2.58
CA SER A 56 -17.34 -24.33 -3.26
C SER A 56 -16.78 -23.11 -2.49
N GLY A 57 -16.31 -23.30 -1.26
CA GLY A 57 -15.91 -22.21 -0.36
C GLY A 57 -17.10 -21.36 0.13
N LEU A 58 -18.33 -21.81 -0.12
CA LEU A 58 -19.56 -21.18 0.37
C LEU A 58 -20.06 -21.88 1.63
N PHE A 59 -20.65 -21.09 2.54
CA PHE A 59 -21.45 -21.62 3.65
C PHE A 59 -22.62 -22.45 3.11
N LYS A 60 -22.96 -23.56 3.77
CA LYS A 60 -24.12 -24.34 3.33
C LYS A 60 -25.39 -23.54 3.59
N LYS A 61 -26.37 -23.65 2.69
CA LYS A 61 -27.66 -22.96 2.84
C LYS A 61 -28.31 -23.40 4.16
N GLY A 62 -28.55 -22.44 5.05
CA GLY A 62 -29.13 -22.67 6.38
C GLY A 62 -28.13 -22.78 7.53
N GLU A 63 -26.82 -22.77 7.25
CA GLU A 63 -25.82 -22.72 8.33
C GLU A 63 -25.81 -21.34 9.00
N ASN A 64 -25.81 -21.36 10.34
CA ASN A 64 -25.62 -20.16 11.13
C ASN A 64 -24.12 -19.96 11.39
N PRO A 65 -23.50 -18.88 10.90
CA PRO A 65 -22.11 -18.61 11.22
C PRO A 65 -21.99 -18.33 12.73
N TRP A 66 -20.84 -18.69 13.32
CA TRP A 66 -20.59 -18.53 14.76
C TRP A 66 -20.76 -17.09 15.27
N ASN A 67 -20.67 -16.10 14.38
CA ASN A 67 -20.84 -14.68 14.65
C ASN A 67 -22.25 -14.13 14.32
N LYS A 68 -23.24 -14.99 14.05
CA LYS A 68 -24.61 -14.54 13.85
C LYS A 68 -25.16 -14.00 15.18
N GLY A 69 -25.59 -12.74 15.18
CA GLY A 69 -26.16 -12.08 16.36
C GLY A 69 -25.15 -11.48 17.34
N VAL A 70 -23.84 -11.63 17.14
CA VAL A 70 -22.81 -11.04 18.03
C VAL A 70 -22.41 -9.60 17.66
N LYS A 71 -23.26 -8.89 16.89
CA LYS A 71 -23.01 -7.49 16.53
C LYS A 71 -23.00 -6.65 17.80
N GLY A 72 -21.88 -5.97 18.08
CA GLY A 72 -21.70 -5.16 19.28
C GLY A 72 -21.08 -5.89 20.48
N LEU A 73 -20.59 -7.13 20.30
CA LEU A 73 -19.87 -7.86 21.34
C LEU A 73 -18.60 -7.09 21.75
N GLN A 74 -18.60 -6.55 22.97
CA GLN A 74 -17.44 -5.86 23.56
C GLN A 74 -16.61 -6.84 24.41
N LEU A 75 -15.67 -7.55 23.76
CA LEU A 75 -14.79 -8.54 24.40
C LEU A 75 -13.79 -7.92 25.41
N SER A 76 -13.42 -6.65 25.21
CA SER A 76 -12.28 -6.04 25.90
C SER A 76 -12.59 -4.66 26.49
N LYS A 77 -13.71 -4.54 27.23
CA LYS A 77 -14.12 -3.27 27.85
C LYS A 77 -13.02 -2.58 28.66
N ALA A 78 -12.17 -3.37 29.34
CA ALA A 78 -11.08 -2.86 30.17
C ALA A 78 -9.96 -2.16 29.37
N THR A 79 -9.72 -2.55 28.11
CA THR A 79 -8.64 -2.00 27.27
C THR A 79 -9.13 -1.02 26.22
N GLN A 80 -10.42 -0.72 26.19
CA GLN A 80 -10.98 0.27 25.27
C GLN A 80 -10.56 1.69 25.67
N PHE A 81 -10.21 2.50 24.66
CA PHE A 81 -9.99 3.92 24.86
C PHE A 81 -11.28 4.57 25.38
N LYS A 82 -11.15 5.27 26.51
CA LYS A 82 -12.26 6.03 27.07
C LYS A 82 -12.60 7.21 26.15
N LYS A 83 -13.88 7.58 26.08
CA LYS A 83 -14.29 8.81 25.39
C LYS A 83 -13.51 10.00 25.95
N GLY A 84 -12.86 10.77 25.08
CA GLY A 84 -12.00 11.88 25.48
C GLY A 84 -10.56 11.50 25.82
N HIS A 85 -10.16 10.23 25.66
CA HIS A 85 -8.75 9.85 25.77
C HIS A 85 -7.92 10.58 24.72
N GLN A 86 -7.03 11.46 25.18
CA GLN A 86 -6.04 12.13 24.36
C GLN A 86 -4.89 11.16 24.10
N GLY A 87 -4.46 11.05 22.85
CA GLY A 87 -3.28 10.25 22.52
C GLY A 87 -2.03 10.76 23.23
N THR A 88 -1.04 9.90 23.40
CA THR A 88 0.26 10.20 24.03
C THR A 88 1.19 11.01 23.12
N TRP A 89 0.65 12.05 22.50
CA TRP A 89 1.41 12.89 21.58
C TRP A 89 2.38 13.75 22.40
N LYS A 90 3.69 13.49 22.23
CA LYS A 90 4.74 14.04 23.09
C LYS A 90 5.20 15.44 22.69
N ASN A 91 4.99 15.85 21.44
CA ASN A 91 5.44 17.15 20.97
C ASN A 91 4.33 18.19 21.26
N GLY A 92 4.69 19.43 21.60
CA GLY A 92 3.73 20.46 21.99
C GLY A 92 2.70 20.74 20.89
N VAL A 93 1.43 20.89 21.29
CA VAL A 93 0.41 21.48 20.40
C VAL A 93 0.82 22.93 20.15
N ASN A 94 0.71 23.40 18.91
CA ASN A 94 1.17 24.73 18.45
C ASN A 94 2.69 24.93 18.43
N GLU A 95 3.49 23.90 18.62
CA GLU A 95 4.95 23.96 18.47
C GLU A 95 5.39 23.14 17.24
N PRO A 96 6.33 23.67 16.43
CA PRO A 96 6.86 22.91 15.32
C PRO A 96 7.84 21.84 15.80
N TYR A 97 7.86 20.69 15.13
CA TYR A 97 8.71 19.55 15.49
C TYR A 97 9.23 18.86 14.23
N VAL A 98 10.39 18.22 14.36
CA VAL A 98 11.00 17.41 13.30
C VAL A 98 10.29 16.07 13.22
N ALA A 99 9.91 15.66 12.02
CA ALA A 99 9.37 14.35 11.72
C ALA A 99 10.09 13.72 10.52
N ASN A 100 10.05 12.39 10.44
CA ASN A 100 10.46 11.67 9.25
C ASN A 100 9.24 11.49 8.32
N ASP A 101 9.34 12.00 7.10
CA ASP A 101 8.40 11.76 6.01
C ASP A 101 9.11 11.00 4.89
N HIS A 102 8.87 9.69 4.81
CA HIS A 102 9.43 8.80 3.78
C HIS A 102 10.96 8.90 3.63
N GLY A 103 11.70 8.97 4.75
CA GLY A 103 13.16 9.08 4.78
C GLY A 103 13.70 10.50 4.64
N ARG A 104 12.85 11.52 4.74
CA ARG A 104 13.25 12.93 4.75
C ARG A 104 12.86 13.58 6.07
N ALA A 105 13.77 14.36 6.66
CA ALA A 105 13.44 15.23 7.78
C ALA A 105 12.55 16.38 7.28
N VAL A 106 11.42 16.58 7.95
CA VAL A 106 10.47 17.65 7.65
C VAL A 106 10.00 18.33 8.93
N MET A 107 9.73 19.63 8.86
CA MET A 107 9.09 20.37 9.96
C MET A 107 7.56 20.28 9.87
N LEU A 108 6.93 19.77 10.92
CA LEU A 108 5.47 19.69 11.06
C LEU A 108 5.00 20.52 12.25
N ILE A 109 3.73 20.90 12.23
CA ILE A 109 3.06 21.55 13.36
C ILE A 109 1.65 20.96 13.52
N GLN A 110 1.15 20.92 14.75
CA GLN A 110 -0.22 20.53 15.05
C GLN A 110 -0.99 21.73 15.59
N ILE A 111 -1.99 22.18 14.82
CA ILE A 111 -2.90 23.27 15.17
C ILE A 111 -4.32 22.69 15.25
N GLU A 112 -5.03 22.92 16.35
CA GLU A 112 -6.43 22.45 16.54
C GLU A 112 -6.62 20.95 16.28
N GLY A 113 -5.64 20.12 16.68
CA GLY A 113 -5.68 18.67 16.46
C GLY A 113 -5.39 18.22 15.02
N LYS A 114 -5.14 19.15 14.09
CA LYS A 114 -4.76 18.85 12.71
C LYS A 114 -3.25 19.02 12.52
N ARG A 115 -2.60 17.98 12.00
CA ARG A 115 -1.19 18.03 11.60
C ARG A 115 -1.07 18.61 10.20
N GLN A 116 -0.13 19.52 10.02
CA GLN A 116 0.21 20.10 8.72
C GLN A 116 1.72 20.42 8.64
N PRO A 117 2.27 20.58 7.42
CA PRO A 117 3.63 21.10 7.24
C PRO A 117 3.80 22.48 7.87
N TYR A 118 4.90 22.69 8.60
CA TYR A 118 5.15 23.97 9.26
C TYR A 118 5.29 25.13 8.27
N ALA A 119 5.95 24.91 7.14
CA ALA A 119 6.00 25.85 6.02
C ALA A 119 4.62 26.31 5.53
N ARG A 120 3.63 25.40 5.49
CA ARG A 120 2.25 25.74 5.11
C ARG A 120 1.62 26.70 6.11
N TYR A 121 1.84 26.43 7.40
CA TYR A 121 1.34 27.27 8.49
C TYR A 121 1.98 28.67 8.45
N LEU A 122 3.31 28.76 8.30
CA LEU A 122 4.02 30.03 8.23
C LEU A 122 3.59 30.87 7.02
N TYR A 123 3.53 30.26 5.84
CA TYR A 123 3.06 30.95 4.63
C TYR A 123 1.65 31.50 4.84
N LYS A 124 0.74 30.70 5.44
CA LYS A 124 -0.63 31.12 5.71
C LYS A 124 -0.70 32.27 6.72
N LYS A 125 0.18 32.25 7.73
CA LYS A 125 0.26 33.31 8.74
C LYS A 125 0.73 34.64 8.15
N GLU A 126 1.68 34.62 7.21
CA GLU A 126 2.23 35.85 6.59
C GLU A 126 1.36 36.37 5.44
N TYR A 127 0.99 35.48 4.50
CA TYR A 127 0.39 35.86 3.22
C TYR A 127 -1.12 35.56 3.10
N GLY A 128 -1.69 34.87 4.10
CA GLY A 128 -3.10 34.49 4.10
C GLY A 128 -3.41 33.14 3.44
N GLU A 129 -4.66 32.93 3.03
CA GLU A 129 -5.11 31.64 2.53
C GLU A 129 -4.36 31.19 1.26
N ILE A 130 -4.08 29.89 1.20
CA ILE A 130 -3.42 29.27 0.04
C ILE A 130 -4.51 28.90 -0.96
N GLY A 131 -4.40 29.43 -2.18
CA GLY A 131 -5.35 29.19 -3.26
C GLY A 131 -5.59 27.70 -3.53
N ALA A 132 -6.79 27.38 -4.04
CA ALA A 132 -7.12 26.02 -4.45
C ALA A 132 -6.11 25.51 -5.49
N ASN A 133 -5.72 24.23 -5.39
CA ASN A 133 -4.70 23.61 -6.23
C ASN A 133 -3.29 24.24 -6.18
N MET A 134 -2.98 25.02 -5.14
CA MET A 134 -1.62 25.46 -4.87
C MET A 134 -0.93 24.59 -3.81
N VAL A 135 0.39 24.56 -3.88
CA VAL A 135 1.27 23.89 -2.93
C VAL A 135 2.37 24.87 -2.50
N ILE A 136 2.82 24.75 -1.26
CA ILE A 136 3.99 25.49 -0.77
C ILE A 136 5.23 24.67 -1.07
N ILE A 137 6.18 25.29 -1.75
CA ILE A 137 7.51 24.73 -2.00
C ILE A 137 8.57 25.52 -1.22
N HIS A 138 9.70 24.84 -0.97
CA HIS A 138 10.92 25.45 -0.48
C HIS A 138 11.79 25.73 -1.72
N LEU A 139 12.31 26.95 -1.87
CA LEU A 139 13.06 27.34 -3.07
C LEU A 139 14.39 26.61 -3.17
N ASP A 140 15.05 26.39 -2.04
CA ASP A 140 16.29 25.60 -1.91
C ASP A 140 16.07 24.07 -1.94
N GLY A 141 14.83 23.62 -1.75
CA GLY A 141 14.48 22.20 -1.64
C GLY A 141 14.80 21.58 -0.28
N ASP A 142 15.24 22.36 0.71
CA ASP A 142 15.44 21.91 2.08
C ASP A 142 14.13 22.05 2.87
N HIS A 143 13.55 20.92 3.25
CA HIS A 143 12.29 20.86 4.01
C HIS A 143 12.42 21.29 5.48
N MET A 144 13.64 21.58 5.93
CA MET A 144 13.93 22.13 7.25
C MET A 144 14.04 23.66 7.22
N ASN A 145 14.32 24.27 6.07
CA ASN A 145 14.44 25.72 5.92
C ASN A 145 13.07 26.39 5.74
N CYS A 146 12.36 26.57 6.84
CA CYS A 146 11.03 27.17 6.87
C CYS A 146 11.03 28.72 6.92
N GLU A 147 12.12 29.39 6.51
CA GLU A 147 12.10 30.86 6.38
C GLU A 147 11.07 31.32 5.36
N VAL A 148 10.26 32.32 5.70
CA VAL A 148 9.15 32.78 4.86
C VAL A 148 9.62 33.24 3.46
N SER A 149 10.81 33.85 3.38
CA SER A 149 11.50 34.24 2.14
C SER A 149 11.87 33.05 1.24
N ASN A 150 12.10 31.87 1.82
CA ASN A 150 12.38 30.61 1.12
C ASN A 150 11.10 29.86 0.69
N LEU A 151 9.92 30.35 1.07
CA LEU A 151 8.64 29.70 0.76
C LEU A 151 7.95 30.35 -0.43
N LYS A 152 7.39 29.52 -1.31
CA LYS A 152 6.59 30.01 -2.43
C LYS A 152 5.37 29.13 -2.66
N ALA A 153 4.20 29.75 -2.79
CA ALA A 153 3.02 29.08 -3.31
C ALA A 153 3.11 28.97 -4.84
N ILE A 154 2.98 27.75 -5.35
CA ILE A 154 2.91 27.48 -6.80
C ILE A 154 1.74 26.55 -7.10
N SER A 155 1.27 26.53 -8.34
CA SER A 155 0.27 25.55 -8.76
C SER A 155 0.82 24.12 -8.75
N ARG A 156 -0.05 23.13 -8.56
CA ARG A 156 0.34 21.71 -8.68
C ARG A 156 0.91 21.37 -10.06
N SER A 157 0.43 22.01 -11.13
CA SER A 157 0.95 21.84 -12.49
C SER A 157 2.39 22.34 -12.62
N GLU A 158 2.72 23.51 -12.07
CA GLU A 158 4.10 24.02 -12.06
C GLU A 158 5.03 23.15 -11.21
N ASN A 159 4.55 22.67 -10.06
CA ASN A 159 5.33 21.78 -9.22
C ASN A 159 5.62 20.44 -9.93
N MET A 160 4.64 19.91 -10.65
CA MET A 160 4.80 18.71 -11.46
C MET A 160 5.83 18.94 -12.58
N ALA A 161 5.75 20.04 -13.32
CA ALA A 161 6.71 20.38 -14.38
C ALA A 161 8.14 20.51 -13.84
N ARG A 162 8.33 21.10 -12.66
CA ARG A 162 9.64 21.15 -11.96
C ARG A 162 10.20 19.76 -11.66
N ASN A 163 9.34 18.81 -11.32
CA ASN A 163 9.72 17.45 -10.96
C ASN A 163 9.89 16.51 -12.17
N GLN A 164 9.65 16.97 -13.41
CA GLN A 164 9.80 16.17 -14.62
C GLN A 164 11.25 16.04 -15.13
N ASN A 165 12.24 16.57 -14.40
CA ASN A 165 13.65 16.43 -14.80
C ASN A 165 14.17 15.00 -14.57
N SER A 166 14.19 14.21 -15.65
CA SER A 166 14.62 12.80 -15.65
C SER A 166 16.08 12.59 -15.23
N LYS A 167 16.98 13.53 -15.56
CA LYS A 167 18.40 13.47 -15.16
C LYS A 167 18.54 13.60 -13.65
N LYS A 168 17.88 14.62 -13.07
CA LYS A 168 17.83 14.82 -11.61
C LYS A 168 17.27 13.60 -10.89
N ALA A 169 16.18 13.01 -11.41
CA ALA A 169 15.59 11.81 -10.84
C ALA A 169 16.55 10.60 -10.88
N ALA A 170 17.31 10.44 -11.97
CA ALA A 170 18.31 9.39 -12.10
C ALA A 170 19.47 9.57 -11.11
N GLU A 171 19.99 10.79 -10.98
CA GLU A 171 21.05 11.15 -10.02
C GLU A 171 20.62 10.88 -8.58
N THR A 172 19.44 11.36 -8.18
CA THR A 172 18.87 11.11 -6.84
C THR A 172 18.72 9.61 -6.58
N ARG A 173 18.32 8.80 -7.58
CA ARG A 173 18.22 7.35 -7.44
C ARG A 173 19.58 6.70 -7.21
N ILE A 174 20.62 7.13 -7.92
CA ILE A 174 22.00 6.65 -7.74
C ILE A 174 22.50 7.02 -6.33
N GLU A 175 22.28 8.26 -5.90
CA GLU A 175 22.68 8.73 -4.56
C GLU A 175 21.97 7.93 -3.45
N ASN A 176 20.65 7.73 -3.56
CA ASN A 176 19.88 6.95 -2.59
C ASN A 176 20.34 5.49 -2.54
N LYS A 177 20.75 4.91 -3.66
CA LYS A 177 21.36 3.57 -3.69
C LYS A 177 22.68 3.56 -2.93
N ARG A 178 23.56 4.54 -3.17
CA ARG A 178 24.85 4.69 -2.45
C ARG A 178 24.64 4.87 -0.93
N LYS A 179 23.68 5.69 -0.51
CA LYS A 179 23.34 5.88 0.91
C LYS A 179 22.90 4.57 1.55
N ARG A 180 22.02 3.79 0.90
CA ARG A 180 21.57 2.47 1.38
C ARG A 180 22.72 1.47 1.52
N GLU A 181 23.63 1.43 0.54
CA GLU A 181 24.84 0.58 0.60
C GLU A 181 25.75 1.00 1.77
N LEU A 182 25.93 2.31 1.98
CA LEU A 182 26.69 2.86 3.10
C LEU A 182 26.05 2.49 4.46
N TYR A 183 24.74 2.67 4.61
CA TYR A 183 24.01 2.31 5.83
C TYR A 183 24.11 0.81 6.13
N GLY A 184 23.97 -0.04 5.11
CA GLY A 184 24.14 -1.48 5.26
C GLY A 184 25.57 -1.90 5.64
N LYS A 185 26.59 -1.21 5.12
CA LYS A 185 28.00 -1.50 5.41
C LYS A 185 28.44 -1.07 6.82
N TYR A 186 27.95 0.08 7.29
CA TYR A 186 28.41 0.69 8.55
C TYR A 186 27.39 0.60 9.70
N GLY A 187 26.23 -0.03 9.49
CA GLY A 187 25.21 -0.21 10.54
C GLY A 187 24.60 1.09 11.05
N LEU A 188 24.71 2.18 10.29
CA LEU A 188 24.13 3.47 10.65
C LEU A 188 22.61 3.40 10.40
N LEU A 189 21.83 3.53 11.48
CA LEU A 189 20.36 3.59 11.42
C LEU A 189 19.93 4.75 10.51
N GLY A 190 19.24 4.41 9.41
CA GLY A 190 18.62 5.35 8.49
C GLY A 190 17.26 5.86 8.97
#